data_AF-A0A0Q7EA46-F1
#
_entry.id   AF-A0A0Q7EA46-F1
#
_cell.length_a   1.000
_cell.length_b   1.000
_cell.length_c   1.000
_cell.angle_alpha   90.00
_cell.angle_beta   90.00
_cell.angle_gamma   90.00
#
_symmetry.space_group_name_H-M   'P 1'
#
loop_
_entity.id
_entity.type
_entity.pdbx_description
1 polymer ?
#
loop_
_entity_poly.entity_id
_entity_poly.type
_entity_poly.pdbx_seq_one_letter_code
_entity_poly.pdbx_strand_id
1 'polypeptide(L)'
;MIVAGAEATIDLATGHFVSLLQRNTADLITGLHLIGSIADGDFRPAMSDLDFVAVLSRPLTDEDAEALVLVHRSYRTDPTLPNLDGIWLTEAELGAGPDPIGDGPTSQQGDFVIAARGNRNPVTWHALPGAVTLIGELDRSALWQDRAHLVSWVRDNAATYWRRWLARASGISPAMLGRAAPMWGVLGISRLAYTGVTGEIASKSAAGEWALTAFDPRWRPIIEEALAYRRGQPSNYGNPFARRRDTLAFVEMAIGETVA
;
A
#
# COMPACT_ATOMS: atom_id res chain seq x y z
N MET A 1 0.02 -20.79 0.63
CA MET A 1 1.22 -21.35 1.29
C MET A 1 2.18 -20.20 1.50
N ILE A 2 2.08 -19.56 2.68
CA ILE A 2 2.97 -18.46 3.06
C ILE A 2 4.37 -19.07 3.14
N VAL A 3 5.34 -18.50 2.43
CA VAL A 3 6.74 -18.97 2.49
C VAL A 3 7.16 -18.86 3.95
N ALA A 4 7.69 -19.92 4.57
CA ALA A 4 7.87 -20.01 6.04
C ALA A 4 8.60 -18.81 6.70
N GLY A 5 9.39 -18.04 5.94
CA GLY A 5 9.98 -16.79 6.43
C GLY A 5 9.02 -15.61 6.55
N ALA A 6 7.96 -15.54 5.75
CA ALA A 6 7.01 -14.44 5.77
C ALA A 6 6.11 -14.44 7.02
N GLU A 7 5.63 -15.61 7.45
CA GLU A 7 4.82 -15.74 8.67
C GLU A 7 5.64 -15.30 9.90
N ALA A 8 6.87 -15.81 10.05
CA ALA A 8 7.76 -15.41 11.13
C ALA A 8 8.08 -13.90 11.13
N THR A 9 8.28 -13.28 9.97
CA THR A 9 8.48 -11.82 9.87
C THR A 9 7.22 -11.06 10.29
N ILE A 10 6.03 -11.50 9.87
CA ILE A 10 4.75 -10.86 10.22
C ILE A 10 4.53 -10.96 11.74
N ASP A 11 4.70 -12.13 12.33
CA ASP A 11 4.51 -12.35 13.77
C ASP A 11 5.47 -11.48 14.59
N LEU A 12 6.75 -11.43 14.20
CA LEU A 12 7.74 -10.60 14.87
C LEU A 12 7.37 -9.10 14.76
N ALA A 13 7.04 -8.62 13.57
CA ALA A 13 6.74 -7.22 13.32
C ALA A 13 5.46 -6.77 14.06
N THR A 14 4.40 -7.54 13.96
CA THR A 14 3.11 -7.24 14.60
C THR A 14 3.22 -7.32 16.13
N GLY A 15 3.88 -8.36 16.65
CA GLY A 15 4.14 -8.49 18.09
C GLY A 15 4.99 -7.33 18.63
N HIS A 16 6.05 -6.94 17.92
CA HIS A 16 6.88 -5.81 18.31
C HIS A 16 6.10 -4.49 18.30
N PHE A 17 5.31 -4.23 17.26
CA PHE A 17 4.51 -3.01 17.12
C PHE A 17 3.45 -2.91 18.22
N VAL A 18 2.65 -3.96 18.43
CA VAL A 18 1.62 -4.01 19.49
C VAL A 18 2.26 -3.78 20.86
N SER A 19 3.41 -4.42 21.12
CA SER A 19 4.12 -4.28 22.38
C SER A 19 4.62 -2.85 22.63
N LEU A 20 5.07 -2.15 21.58
CA LEU A 20 5.43 -0.73 21.69
C LEU A 20 4.20 0.15 21.94
N LEU A 21 3.08 -0.10 21.27
CA LEU A 21 1.86 0.67 21.50
C LEU A 21 1.36 0.52 22.94
N GLN A 22 1.25 -0.71 23.44
CA GLN A 22 0.79 -0.98 24.81
C GLN A 22 1.66 -0.31 25.88
N ARG A 23 2.99 -0.23 25.65
CA ARG A 23 3.92 0.40 26.59
C ARG A 23 3.85 1.92 26.60
N ASN A 24 3.52 2.55 25.48
CA ASN A 24 3.73 3.99 25.30
C ASN A 24 2.44 4.80 25.13
N THR A 25 1.31 4.17 24.78
CA THR A 25 0.10 4.90 24.35
C THR A 25 -1.11 4.72 25.27
N ALA A 26 -0.96 4.08 26.44
CA ALA A 26 -2.03 3.87 27.42
C ALA A 26 -3.35 3.38 26.78
N ASP A 27 -4.43 4.15 26.90
CA ASP A 27 -5.78 3.87 26.37
C ASP A 27 -6.06 4.58 25.02
N LEU A 28 -5.03 5.14 24.38
CA LEU A 28 -5.19 5.89 23.14
C LEU A 28 -5.62 4.99 21.98
N ILE A 29 -5.09 3.77 21.90
CA ILE A 29 -5.34 2.86 20.75
C ILE A 29 -6.47 1.89 21.09
N THR A 30 -7.58 2.05 20.38
CA THR A 30 -8.78 1.20 20.53
C THR A 30 -8.90 0.15 19.43
N GLY A 31 -8.27 0.39 18.29
CA GLY A 31 -8.25 -0.52 17.15
C GLY A 31 -6.91 -0.50 16.41
N LEU A 32 -6.47 -1.66 15.93
CA LEU A 32 -5.34 -1.78 15.02
C LEU A 32 -5.64 -2.84 13.97
N HIS A 33 -5.77 -2.42 12.73
CA HIS A 33 -6.22 -3.27 11.63
C HIS A 33 -5.17 -3.24 10.51
N LEU A 34 -4.58 -4.40 10.23
CA LEU A 34 -3.62 -4.55 9.13
C LEU A 34 -4.37 -4.68 7.82
N ILE A 35 -3.92 -3.93 6.82
CA ILE A 35 -4.43 -3.98 5.45
C ILE A 35 -3.29 -4.38 4.50
N GLY A 36 -3.52 -4.20 3.19
CA GLY A 36 -2.48 -4.36 2.19
C GLY A 36 -1.92 -5.77 2.15
N SER A 37 -0.61 -5.91 1.97
CA SER A 37 -0.03 -7.18 1.56
C SER A 37 -0.19 -8.33 2.59
N ILE A 38 -0.36 -8.01 3.88
CA ILE A 38 -0.65 -9.02 4.91
C ILE A 38 -2.08 -9.53 4.76
N ALA A 39 -3.06 -8.62 4.72
CA ALA A 39 -4.48 -8.95 4.55
C ALA A 39 -4.75 -9.67 3.22
N ASP A 40 -4.06 -9.26 2.15
CA ASP A 40 -4.21 -9.85 0.83
C ASP A 40 -3.46 -11.20 0.65
N GLY A 41 -2.71 -11.66 1.65
CA GLY A 41 -1.90 -12.88 1.56
C GLY A 41 -0.72 -12.80 0.58
N ASP A 42 -0.23 -11.59 0.30
CA ASP A 42 0.82 -11.30 -0.70
C ASP A 42 2.03 -10.58 -0.08
N PHE A 43 2.24 -10.74 1.23
CA PHE A 43 3.39 -10.20 1.95
C PHE A 43 4.70 -10.82 1.46
N ARG A 44 5.70 -9.98 1.20
CA ARG A 44 7.04 -10.39 0.78
C ARG A 44 8.07 -9.77 1.73
N PRO A 45 8.82 -10.58 2.49
CA PRO A 45 9.91 -10.08 3.32
C PRO A 45 10.87 -9.18 2.51
N ALA A 46 11.33 -8.10 3.13
CA ALA A 46 12.19 -7.07 2.54
C ALA A 46 11.60 -6.28 1.35
N MET A 47 10.34 -6.54 0.94
CA MET A 47 9.68 -5.82 -0.16
C MET A 47 8.30 -5.26 0.20
N SER A 48 7.71 -5.75 1.29
CA SER A 48 6.43 -5.31 1.81
C SER A 48 6.63 -4.46 3.06
N ASP A 49 5.82 -3.42 3.17
CA ASP A 49 5.63 -2.67 4.41
C ASP A 49 4.56 -3.36 5.28
N LEU A 50 4.44 -2.92 6.53
CA LEU A 50 3.34 -3.25 7.44
C LEU A 50 2.29 -2.15 7.32
N ASP A 51 1.31 -2.41 6.45
CA ASP A 51 0.22 -1.47 6.17
C ASP A 51 -0.86 -1.55 7.28
N PHE A 52 -1.24 -0.43 7.88
CA PHE A 52 -2.23 -0.42 8.97
C PHE A 52 -3.20 0.78 8.96
N VAL A 53 -4.36 0.58 9.60
CA VAL A 53 -5.27 1.64 10.06
C VAL A 53 -5.43 1.47 11.57
N ALA A 54 -5.09 2.50 12.32
CA ALA A 54 -5.20 2.52 13.77
C ALA A 54 -6.32 3.47 14.21
N VAL A 55 -7.16 2.99 15.14
CA VAL A 55 -8.29 3.73 15.68
C VAL A 55 -7.93 4.31 17.06
N LEU A 56 -8.04 5.62 17.17
CA LEU A 56 -7.76 6.41 18.35
C LEU A 56 -9.04 6.59 19.19
N SER A 57 -8.94 6.50 20.51
CA SER A 57 -10.04 6.81 21.44
C SER A 57 -10.41 8.29 21.45
N ARG A 58 -9.49 9.16 21.02
CA ARG A 58 -9.61 10.62 21.00
C ARG A 58 -8.70 11.22 19.92
N PRO A 59 -8.94 12.46 19.47
CA PRO A 59 -7.95 13.22 18.71
C PRO A 59 -6.63 13.33 19.50
N LEU A 60 -5.49 13.29 18.81
CA LEU A 60 -4.18 13.36 19.48
C LEU A 60 -4.03 14.67 20.25
N THR A 61 -3.59 14.55 21.50
CA THR A 61 -2.93 15.64 22.23
C THR A 61 -1.45 15.73 21.85
N ASP A 62 -0.76 16.79 22.27
CA ASP A 62 0.69 16.91 22.06
C ASP A 62 1.46 15.75 22.73
N GLU A 63 1.03 15.33 23.92
CA GLU A 63 1.61 14.18 24.64
C GLU A 63 1.38 12.86 23.88
N ASP A 64 0.17 12.65 23.36
CA ASP A 64 -0.14 11.48 22.52
C ASP A 64 0.73 11.45 21.24
N ALA A 65 0.95 12.61 20.62
CA ALA A 65 1.80 12.75 19.44
C ALA A 65 3.27 12.43 19.75
N GLU A 66 3.80 12.90 20.88
CA GLU A 66 5.15 12.56 21.35
C GLU A 66 5.30 11.05 21.61
N ALA A 67 4.29 10.43 22.23
CA ALA A 67 4.27 8.99 22.46
C ALA A 67 4.30 8.19 21.14
N LEU A 68 3.52 8.59 20.13
CA LEU A 68 3.54 7.95 18.82
C LEU A 68 4.87 8.18 18.08
N VAL A 69 5.48 9.37 18.19
CA VAL A 69 6.84 9.62 17.68
C VAL A 69 7.84 8.63 18.31
N LEU A 70 7.75 8.39 19.62
CA LEU A 70 8.60 7.43 20.32
C LEU A 70 8.36 6.00 19.80
N VAL A 71 7.10 5.57 19.65
CA VAL A 71 6.77 4.24 19.10
C VAL A 71 7.39 4.05 17.72
N HIS A 72 7.19 5.00 16.81
CA HIS A 72 7.72 4.92 15.45
C HIS A 72 9.25 4.91 15.42
N ARG A 73 9.90 5.76 16.23
CA ARG A 73 11.36 5.78 16.35
C ARG A 73 11.90 4.46 16.90
N SER A 74 11.30 3.93 17.97
CA SER A 74 11.70 2.66 18.58
C SER A 74 11.52 1.51 17.61
N TYR A 75 10.38 1.42 16.92
CA TYR A 75 10.14 0.36 15.94
C TYR A 75 11.20 0.38 14.82
N ARG A 76 11.53 1.57 14.31
CA ARG A 76 12.51 1.75 13.23
C ARG A 76 13.95 1.40 13.62
N THR A 77 14.26 1.23 14.91
CA THR A 77 15.61 0.84 15.35
C THR A 77 15.98 -0.58 14.94
N ASP A 78 15.00 -1.45 14.66
CA ASP A 78 15.24 -2.79 14.13
C ASP A 78 15.10 -2.79 12.60
N PRO A 79 16.22 -2.83 11.85
CA PRO A 79 16.20 -2.78 10.39
C PRO A 79 15.71 -4.09 9.75
N THR A 80 15.45 -5.13 10.54
CA THR A 80 14.90 -6.40 10.04
C THR A 80 13.38 -6.36 9.92
N LEU A 81 12.73 -5.39 10.56
CA LEU A 81 11.29 -5.19 10.51
C LEU A 81 10.88 -4.45 9.24
N PRO A 82 9.71 -4.78 8.65
CA PRO A 82 9.14 -4.00 7.55
C PRO A 82 8.79 -2.60 8.03
N ASN A 83 8.86 -1.59 7.14
CA ASN A 83 8.46 -0.23 7.52
C ASN A 83 6.99 -0.21 7.95
N LEU A 84 6.66 0.71 8.85
CA LEU A 84 5.28 1.06 9.13
C LEU A 84 4.77 2.01 8.02
N ASP A 85 3.60 1.72 7.46
CA ASP A 85 2.87 2.61 6.57
C ASP A 85 1.39 2.55 6.94
N GLY A 86 0.75 3.68 7.16
CA GLY A 86 -0.59 3.65 7.74
C GLY A 86 -1.10 4.98 8.23
N ILE A 87 -2.33 4.97 8.71
CA ILE A 87 -3.01 6.17 9.20
C ILE A 87 -3.57 5.94 10.60
N TRP A 88 -3.57 7.01 11.38
CA TRP A 88 -4.21 7.09 12.68
C TRP A 88 -5.43 8.01 12.56
N LEU A 89 -6.57 7.55 13.06
CA LEU A 89 -7.83 8.27 12.97
C LEU A 89 -8.76 7.86 14.12
N THR A 90 -9.78 8.64 14.39
CA THR A 90 -10.83 8.31 15.36
C THR A 90 -11.92 7.43 14.73
N GLU A 91 -12.73 6.76 15.55
CA GLU A 91 -13.89 5.97 15.08
C GLU A 91 -14.84 6.81 14.21
N ALA A 92 -15.06 8.08 14.60
CA ALA A 92 -15.90 9.00 13.84
C ALA A 92 -15.33 9.30 12.45
N GLU A 93 -14.01 9.47 12.33
CA GLU A 93 -13.33 9.65 11.05
C GLU A 93 -13.35 8.38 10.19
N LEU A 94 -13.22 7.19 10.82
CA LEU A 94 -13.35 5.91 10.14
C LEU A 94 -14.73 5.76 9.50
N GLY A 95 -15.79 6.04 10.26
CA GLY A 95 -17.17 5.94 9.78
C GLY A 95 -17.53 7.03 8.75
N ALA A 96 -16.94 8.22 8.85
CA ALA A 96 -17.22 9.32 7.93
C ALA A 96 -16.71 9.06 6.50
N GLY A 97 -15.68 8.23 6.34
CA GLY A 97 -15.06 7.96 5.05
C GLY A 97 -13.89 8.91 4.72
N PRO A 98 -13.22 8.67 3.59
CA PRO A 98 -11.94 9.29 3.27
C PRO A 98 -12.01 10.75 2.80
N ASP A 99 -13.17 11.23 2.33
CA ASP A 99 -13.33 12.57 1.74
C ASP A 99 -13.55 13.68 2.78
N PRO A 100 -14.45 13.53 3.78
CA PRO A 100 -14.70 14.60 4.74
C PRO A 100 -13.56 14.79 5.75
N ILE A 101 -12.66 13.82 5.86
CA ILE A 101 -11.55 13.88 6.81
C ILE A 101 -10.35 14.63 6.23
N GLY A 102 -9.75 15.48 7.06
CA GLY A 102 -8.59 16.29 6.70
C GLY A 102 -7.26 15.54 6.82
N ASP A 103 -6.18 16.33 6.85
CA ASP A 103 -4.86 15.82 7.18
C ASP A 103 -4.81 15.36 8.64
N GLY A 104 -4.03 14.31 8.90
CA GLY A 104 -3.88 13.78 10.25
C GLY A 104 -2.65 12.88 10.40
N PRO A 105 -2.52 12.19 11.54
CA PRO A 105 -1.30 11.47 11.86
C PRO A 105 -1.11 10.29 10.92
N THR A 106 0.07 10.20 10.33
CA THR A 106 0.35 9.30 9.22
C THR A 106 1.72 8.67 9.41
N SER A 107 1.80 7.37 9.19
CA SER A 107 3.06 6.71 8.93
C SER A 107 3.25 6.53 7.43
N GLN A 108 4.39 6.96 6.89
CA GLN A 108 4.69 6.79 5.47
C GLN A 108 6.17 6.49 5.31
N GLN A 109 6.51 5.41 4.59
CA GLN A 109 7.89 4.96 4.41
C GLN A 109 8.65 4.80 5.75
N GLY A 110 7.94 4.39 6.82
CA GLY A 110 8.49 4.21 8.17
C GLY A 110 8.67 5.49 8.99
N ASP A 111 8.44 6.67 8.41
CA ASP A 111 8.41 7.94 9.15
C ASP A 111 7.01 8.24 9.70
N PHE A 112 6.94 9.01 10.78
CA PHE A 112 5.69 9.48 11.36
C PHE A 112 5.55 11.00 11.19
N VAL A 113 4.40 11.42 10.68
CA VAL A 113 4.06 12.81 10.42
C VAL A 113 2.73 13.11 11.12
N ILE A 114 2.69 14.13 11.96
CA ILE A 114 1.52 14.46 12.79
C ILE A 114 0.31 14.88 11.93
N ALA A 115 0.55 15.59 10.83
CA ALA A 115 -0.49 16.03 9.92
C ALA A 115 -0.04 15.86 8.47
N ALA A 116 -0.65 14.88 7.79
CA ALA A 116 -0.54 14.68 6.35
C ALA A 116 -1.79 13.97 5.85
N ARG A 117 -2.10 14.11 4.54
CA ARG A 117 -3.18 13.34 3.94
C ARG A 117 -2.90 11.84 4.01
N GLY A 118 -1.68 11.43 3.67
CA GLY A 118 -1.26 10.03 3.71
C GLY A 118 -2.18 9.11 2.90
N ASN A 119 -2.43 7.92 3.43
CA ASN A 119 -3.35 6.94 2.83
C ASN A 119 -4.84 7.20 3.17
N ARG A 120 -5.25 8.44 3.48
CA ARG A 120 -6.67 8.81 3.66
C ARG A 120 -7.37 8.95 2.31
N ASN A 121 -7.69 7.82 1.70
CA ASN A 121 -8.29 7.73 0.37
C ASN A 121 -9.24 6.51 0.25
N PRO A 122 -10.09 6.46 -0.79
CA PRO A 122 -11.02 5.35 -0.99
C PRO A 122 -10.38 3.96 -1.02
N VAL A 123 -9.15 3.81 -1.55
CA VAL A 123 -8.48 2.51 -1.61
C VAL A 123 -8.25 1.93 -0.20
N THR A 124 -7.85 2.75 0.77
CA THR A 124 -7.68 2.31 2.16
C THR A 124 -9.00 1.83 2.77
N TRP A 125 -10.08 2.57 2.56
CA TRP A 125 -11.39 2.19 3.09
C TRP A 125 -11.95 0.92 2.46
N HIS A 126 -11.76 0.76 1.15
CA HIS A 126 -12.17 -0.46 0.45
C HIS A 126 -11.29 -1.68 0.77
N ALA A 127 -10.11 -1.48 1.35
CA ALA A 127 -9.27 -2.57 1.85
C ALA A 127 -9.66 -3.05 3.26
N LEU A 128 -10.30 -2.21 4.08
CA LEU A 128 -10.64 -2.51 5.48
C LEU A 128 -11.55 -3.74 5.69
N PRO A 129 -12.52 -4.08 4.82
CA PRO A 129 -13.31 -5.29 4.99
C PRO A 129 -12.47 -6.57 5.11
N GLY A 130 -11.35 -6.63 4.37
CA GLY A 130 -10.41 -7.74 4.40
C GLY A 130 -9.33 -7.65 5.49
N ALA A 131 -9.37 -6.62 6.33
CA ALA A 131 -8.29 -6.36 7.30
C ALA A 131 -8.13 -7.47 8.35
N VAL A 132 -6.89 -7.70 8.74
CA VAL A 132 -6.52 -8.55 9.88
C VAL A 132 -6.47 -7.68 11.14
N THR A 133 -7.36 -7.90 12.09
CA THR A 133 -7.43 -7.09 13.32
C THR A 133 -6.50 -7.64 14.39
N LEU A 134 -5.63 -6.77 14.94
CA LEU A 134 -4.68 -7.10 16.01
C LEU A 134 -5.13 -6.59 17.38
N ILE A 135 -5.76 -5.41 17.43
CA ILE A 135 -6.27 -4.77 18.65
C ILE A 135 -7.72 -4.37 18.39
N GLY A 136 -8.57 -4.61 19.38
CA GLY A 136 -9.99 -4.23 19.34
C GLY A 136 -10.82 -5.07 18.37
N GLU A 137 -11.93 -4.47 17.93
CA GLU A 137 -12.86 -5.05 16.96
C GLU A 137 -13.07 -4.06 15.81
N LEU A 138 -13.36 -4.56 14.62
CA LEU A 138 -13.70 -3.74 13.45
C LEU A 138 -15.15 -3.99 13.06
N ASP A 139 -16.02 -3.00 13.26
CA ASP A 139 -17.39 -3.07 12.75
C ASP A 139 -17.40 -2.87 11.23
N ARG A 140 -17.26 -3.98 10.51
CA ARG A 140 -17.28 -4.01 9.05
C ARG A 140 -18.59 -3.52 8.45
N SER A 141 -19.69 -3.53 9.21
CA SER A 141 -21.00 -3.07 8.72
C SER A 141 -21.14 -1.54 8.74
N ALA A 142 -20.35 -0.87 9.58
CA ALA A 142 -20.31 0.59 9.70
C ALA A 142 -19.28 1.26 8.77
N LEU A 143 -18.47 0.47 8.05
CA LEU A 143 -17.44 1.00 7.16
C LEU A 143 -18.06 1.72 5.97
N TRP A 144 -17.52 2.90 5.66
CA TRP A 144 -17.81 3.59 4.41
C TRP A 144 -17.41 2.72 3.21
N GLN A 145 -18.34 2.55 2.26
CA GLN A 145 -18.18 1.73 1.06
C GLN A 145 -18.89 2.40 -0.13
N ASP A 146 -18.16 3.20 -0.90
CA ASP A 146 -18.66 3.73 -2.18
C ASP A 146 -17.76 3.25 -3.32
N ARG A 147 -18.25 2.25 -4.06
CA ARG A 147 -17.52 1.64 -5.18
C ARG A 147 -17.46 2.55 -6.40
N ALA A 148 -18.49 3.37 -6.64
CA ALA A 148 -18.47 4.32 -7.75
C ALA A 148 -17.43 5.41 -7.50
N HIS A 149 -17.36 5.89 -6.25
CA HIS A 149 -16.32 6.85 -5.83
C HIS A 149 -14.93 6.25 -5.92
N LEU A 150 -14.73 4.99 -5.48
CA LEU A 150 -13.45 4.30 -5.63
C LEU A 150 -12.99 4.28 -7.09
N VAL A 151 -13.88 3.88 -8.02
CA VAL A 151 -13.57 3.82 -9.45
C VAL A 151 -13.22 5.21 -9.98
N SER A 152 -14.00 6.24 -9.63
CA SER A 152 -13.68 7.63 -10.01
C SER A 152 -12.32 8.06 -9.49
N TRP A 153 -12.02 7.77 -8.22
CA TRP A 153 -10.77 8.15 -7.58
C TRP A 153 -9.55 7.47 -8.23
N VAL A 154 -9.62 6.18 -8.60
CA VAL A 154 -8.49 5.52 -9.27
C VAL A 154 -8.26 6.06 -10.68
N ARG A 155 -9.31 6.47 -11.40
CA ARG A 155 -9.18 7.16 -12.69
C ARG A 155 -8.45 8.50 -12.53
N ASP A 156 -8.84 9.29 -11.55
CA ASP A 156 -8.19 10.56 -11.25
C ASP A 156 -6.74 10.37 -10.79
N ASN A 157 -6.48 9.33 -9.98
CA ASN A 157 -5.13 8.98 -9.55
C ASN A 157 -4.24 8.58 -10.75
N ALA A 158 -4.78 7.81 -11.70
CA ALA A 158 -4.09 7.46 -12.94
C ALA A 158 -3.80 8.71 -13.79
N ALA A 159 -4.78 9.61 -13.93
CA ALA A 159 -4.66 10.84 -14.70
C ALA A 159 -3.69 11.87 -14.09
N THR A 160 -3.43 11.81 -12.78
CA THR A 160 -2.64 12.83 -12.07
C THR A 160 -1.34 12.28 -11.50
N TYR A 161 -1.41 11.45 -10.46
CA TYR A 161 -0.25 10.90 -9.76
C TYR A 161 0.59 10.03 -10.69
N TRP A 162 -0.02 9.08 -11.40
CA TRP A 162 0.71 8.17 -12.29
C TRP A 162 1.29 8.86 -13.52
N ARG A 163 0.59 9.86 -14.10
CA ARG A 163 1.19 10.69 -15.16
C ARG A 163 2.44 11.44 -14.69
N ARG A 164 2.41 12.01 -13.47
CA ARG A 164 3.59 12.66 -12.88
C ARG A 164 4.72 11.66 -12.59
N TRP A 165 4.37 10.48 -12.08
CA TRP A 165 5.33 9.41 -11.85
C TRP A 165 6.00 8.99 -13.16
N LEU A 166 5.21 8.76 -14.22
CA LEU A 166 5.70 8.38 -15.55
C LEU A 166 6.64 9.46 -16.10
N ALA A 167 6.26 10.74 -16.03
CA ALA A 167 7.11 11.84 -16.49
C ALA A 167 8.48 11.85 -15.78
N ARG A 168 8.49 11.63 -14.46
CA ARG A 168 9.74 11.53 -13.68
C ARG A 168 10.55 10.28 -14.03
N ALA A 169 9.89 9.13 -14.20
CA ALA A 169 10.53 7.86 -14.56
C ALA A 169 11.14 7.88 -15.98
N SER A 170 10.50 8.61 -16.90
CA SER A 170 10.94 8.80 -18.28
C SER A 170 12.19 9.68 -18.41
N GLY A 171 12.46 10.54 -17.42
CA GLY A 171 13.70 11.31 -17.34
C GLY A 171 14.93 10.50 -16.94
N ILE A 172 15.98 11.19 -16.47
CA ILE A 172 17.20 10.54 -15.94
C ILE A 172 16.86 9.90 -14.59
N SER A 173 16.54 8.62 -14.62
CA SER A 173 16.17 7.83 -13.43
C SER A 173 16.97 6.53 -13.35
N PRO A 174 18.10 6.52 -12.62
CA PRO A 174 18.91 5.30 -12.42
C PRO A 174 18.14 4.15 -11.78
N ALA A 175 17.15 4.46 -10.91
CA ALA A 175 16.29 3.46 -10.28
C ALA A 175 15.54 2.59 -11.30
N MET A 176 15.20 3.14 -12.47
CA MET A 176 14.53 2.41 -13.56
C MET A 176 15.43 1.38 -14.25
N LEU A 177 16.75 1.43 -14.04
CA LEU A 177 17.67 0.37 -14.51
C LEU A 177 17.67 -0.84 -13.57
N GLY A 178 17.23 -0.65 -12.32
CA GLY A 178 16.96 -1.74 -11.38
C GLY A 178 15.70 -2.53 -11.74
N ARG A 179 15.21 -3.36 -10.81
CA ARG A 179 13.97 -4.15 -10.95
C ARG A 179 12.83 -3.64 -10.08
N ALA A 180 13.15 -3.02 -8.94
CA ALA A 180 12.17 -2.51 -7.99
C ALA A 180 11.28 -1.41 -8.58
N ALA A 181 11.87 -0.35 -9.14
CA ALA A 181 11.08 0.75 -9.72
C ALA A 181 10.26 0.31 -10.94
N PRO A 182 10.79 -0.53 -11.88
CA PRO A 182 9.97 -1.12 -12.92
C PRO A 182 8.80 -1.94 -12.42
N MET A 183 9.02 -2.86 -11.48
CA MET A 183 7.94 -3.67 -10.89
C MET A 183 6.89 -2.79 -10.22
N TRP A 184 7.33 -1.80 -9.44
CA TRP A 184 6.43 -0.87 -8.77
C TRP A 184 5.55 -0.14 -9.79
N GLY A 185 6.13 0.29 -10.91
CA GLY A 185 5.42 0.93 -12.00
C GLY A 185 4.36 0.02 -12.64
N VAL A 186 4.81 -1.16 -13.10
CA VAL A 186 3.97 -2.14 -13.80
C VAL A 186 2.83 -2.65 -12.92
N LEU A 187 3.13 -3.14 -11.72
CA LEU A 187 2.10 -3.71 -10.84
C LEU A 187 1.26 -2.63 -10.18
N GLY A 188 1.82 -1.44 -9.93
CA GLY A 188 1.08 -0.32 -9.36
C GLY A 188 -0.04 0.18 -10.28
N ILE A 189 0.27 0.47 -11.54
CA ILE A 189 -0.79 0.88 -12.50
C ILE A 189 -1.76 -0.27 -12.81
N SER A 190 -1.28 -1.52 -12.80
CA SER A 190 -2.15 -2.69 -12.98
C SER A 190 -3.20 -2.82 -11.88
N ARG A 191 -2.87 -2.44 -10.62
CA ARG A 191 -3.85 -2.41 -9.51
C ARG A 191 -4.94 -1.36 -9.74
N LEU A 192 -4.58 -0.19 -10.27
CA LEU A 192 -5.57 0.85 -10.59
C LEU A 192 -6.47 0.40 -11.74
N ALA A 193 -5.89 -0.17 -12.80
CA ALA A 193 -6.66 -0.71 -13.92
C ALA A 193 -7.63 -1.81 -13.47
N TYR A 194 -7.16 -2.76 -12.64
CA TYR A 194 -8.01 -3.79 -12.04
C TYR A 194 -9.17 -3.16 -11.28
N THR A 195 -8.87 -2.21 -10.38
CA THR A 195 -9.87 -1.53 -9.56
C THR A 195 -10.87 -0.76 -10.42
N GLY A 196 -10.42 -0.10 -11.49
CA GLY A 196 -11.30 0.62 -12.41
C GLY A 196 -12.30 -0.30 -13.13
N VAL A 197 -11.90 -1.54 -13.43
CA VAL A 197 -12.72 -2.52 -14.15
C VAL A 197 -13.66 -3.29 -13.21
N THR A 198 -13.16 -3.74 -12.06
CA THR A 198 -13.92 -4.62 -11.14
C THR A 198 -14.63 -3.85 -10.03
N GLY A 199 -14.10 -2.67 -9.67
CA GLY A 199 -14.45 -1.95 -8.47
C GLY A 199 -13.98 -2.65 -7.18
N GLU A 200 -12.99 -3.55 -7.27
CA GLU A 200 -12.40 -4.28 -6.15
C GLU A 200 -10.91 -3.95 -6.01
N ILE A 201 -10.35 -4.15 -4.82
CA ILE A 201 -8.91 -3.99 -4.55
C ILE A 201 -8.19 -5.32 -4.76
N ALA A 202 -7.06 -5.28 -5.46
CA ALA A 202 -6.17 -6.42 -5.62
C ALA A 202 -4.79 -6.17 -4.99
N SER A 203 -4.13 -7.24 -4.59
CA SER A 203 -2.69 -7.24 -4.30
C SER A 203 -1.85 -6.96 -5.55
N LYS A 204 -0.55 -6.69 -5.37
CA LYS A 204 0.36 -6.48 -6.52
C LYS A 204 0.46 -7.74 -7.39
N SER A 205 0.54 -8.92 -6.77
CA SER A 205 0.62 -10.18 -7.53
C SER A 205 -0.71 -10.51 -8.22
N ALA A 206 -1.84 -10.36 -7.54
CA ALA A 206 -3.16 -10.61 -8.13
C ALA A 206 -3.46 -9.66 -9.30
N ALA A 207 -3.14 -8.37 -9.17
CA ALA A 207 -3.28 -7.41 -10.26
C ALA A 207 -2.35 -7.71 -11.44
N GLY A 208 -1.12 -8.17 -11.19
CA GLY A 208 -0.22 -8.62 -12.25
C GLY A 208 -0.73 -9.86 -12.97
N GLU A 209 -1.28 -10.84 -12.24
CA GLU A 209 -1.86 -12.05 -12.83
C GLU A 209 -3.11 -11.73 -13.66
N TRP A 210 -3.96 -10.83 -13.19
CA TRP A 210 -5.07 -10.27 -13.98
C TRP A 210 -4.58 -9.52 -15.22
N ALA A 211 -3.52 -8.71 -15.09
CA ALA A 211 -2.97 -7.93 -16.20
C ALA A 211 -2.47 -8.81 -17.37
N LEU A 212 -2.04 -10.05 -17.10
CA LEU A 212 -1.62 -11.01 -18.12
C LEU A 212 -2.75 -11.45 -19.07
N THR A 213 -4.01 -11.31 -18.64
CA THR A 213 -5.20 -11.67 -19.44
C THR A 213 -5.99 -10.44 -19.86
N ALA A 214 -5.92 -9.34 -19.10
CA ALA A 214 -6.66 -8.12 -19.37
C ALA A 214 -6.05 -7.25 -20.48
N PHE A 215 -4.72 -7.22 -20.60
CA PHE A 215 -4.04 -6.40 -21.60
C PHE A 215 -3.55 -7.22 -22.81
N ASP A 216 -3.24 -6.51 -23.90
CA ASP A 216 -2.70 -7.12 -25.12
C ASP A 216 -1.50 -8.05 -24.81
N PRO A 217 -1.46 -9.28 -25.37
CA PRO A 217 -0.42 -10.26 -25.11
C PRO A 217 1.02 -9.77 -25.33
N ARG A 218 1.24 -8.72 -26.13
CA ARG A 218 2.57 -8.11 -26.31
C ARG A 218 3.18 -7.59 -25.00
N TRP A 219 2.36 -7.28 -23.99
CA TRP A 219 2.81 -6.78 -22.69
C TRP A 219 3.16 -7.89 -21.70
N ARG A 220 2.85 -9.15 -22.02
CA ARG A 220 3.17 -10.32 -21.17
C ARG A 220 4.62 -10.32 -20.67
N PRO A 221 5.66 -10.09 -21.50
CA PRO A 221 7.04 -10.17 -21.02
C PRO A 221 7.34 -9.20 -19.87
N ILE A 222 6.84 -7.96 -19.92
CA ILE A 222 7.13 -6.96 -18.87
C ILE A 222 6.31 -7.19 -17.60
N ILE A 223 5.08 -7.70 -17.73
CA ILE A 223 4.24 -8.09 -16.59
C ILE A 223 4.86 -9.31 -15.88
N GLU A 224 5.30 -10.32 -16.64
CA GLU A 224 5.98 -11.49 -16.09
C GLU A 224 7.31 -11.12 -15.41
N GLU A 225 8.08 -10.16 -15.94
CA GLU A 225 9.28 -9.65 -15.27
C GLU A 225 8.97 -9.01 -13.91
N ALA A 226 7.87 -8.25 -13.81
CA ALA A 226 7.45 -7.62 -12.57
C ALA A 226 6.97 -8.66 -11.53
N LEU A 227 6.21 -9.67 -11.97
CA LEU A 227 5.79 -10.81 -11.15
C LEU A 227 6.99 -11.66 -10.72
N ALA A 228 7.95 -11.91 -11.61
CA ALA A 228 9.17 -12.64 -11.29
C ALA A 228 9.96 -11.92 -10.18
N TYR A 229 10.07 -10.59 -10.24
CA TYR A 229 10.70 -9.82 -9.16
C TYR A 229 9.97 -10.01 -7.83
N ARG A 230 8.63 -9.95 -7.80
CA ARG A 230 7.82 -10.21 -6.59
C ARG A 230 8.00 -11.61 -6.01
N ARG A 231 8.25 -12.59 -6.87
CA ARG A 231 8.47 -14.00 -6.50
C ARG A 231 9.92 -14.31 -6.11
N GLY A 232 10.81 -13.31 -6.10
CA GLY A 232 12.24 -13.52 -5.86
C GLY A 232 12.95 -14.28 -6.98
N GLN A 233 12.36 -14.31 -8.18
CA GLN A 233 12.88 -15.01 -9.34
C GLN A 233 13.84 -14.11 -10.15
N PRO A 234 14.79 -14.71 -10.91
CA PRO A 234 15.69 -13.96 -11.77
C PRO A 234 14.95 -13.14 -12.84
N SER A 235 15.65 -12.16 -13.41
CA SER A 235 15.13 -11.34 -14.51
C SER A 235 15.08 -12.16 -15.79
N ASN A 236 13.98 -12.06 -16.53
CA ASN A 236 13.86 -12.63 -17.89
C ASN A 236 14.40 -11.67 -18.97
N TYR A 237 14.65 -10.40 -18.60
CA TYR A 237 15.27 -9.43 -19.48
C TYR A 237 16.79 -9.55 -19.47
N GLY A 238 17.40 -9.71 -20.66
CA GLY A 238 18.85 -9.68 -20.84
C GLY A 238 19.46 -8.27 -20.82
N ASN A 239 18.64 -7.21 -20.85
CA ASN A 239 19.09 -5.83 -20.89
C ASN A 239 18.21 -4.91 -20.01
N PRO A 240 18.78 -4.21 -19.00
CA PRO A 240 18.02 -3.29 -18.15
C PRO A 240 17.42 -2.10 -18.91
N PHE A 241 18.04 -1.65 -20.01
CA PHE A 241 17.49 -0.58 -20.84
C PHE A 241 16.25 -1.02 -21.61
N ALA A 242 16.21 -2.28 -22.07
CA ALA A 242 15.02 -2.86 -22.70
C ALA A 242 13.88 -2.97 -21.69
N ARG A 243 14.16 -3.49 -20.48
CA ARG A 243 13.17 -3.54 -19.38
C ARG A 243 12.61 -2.15 -19.07
N ARG A 244 13.47 -1.15 -18.95
CA ARG A 244 13.05 0.25 -18.70
C ARG A 244 12.11 0.74 -19.79
N ARG A 245 12.49 0.61 -21.07
CA ARG A 245 11.67 1.07 -22.19
C ARG A 245 10.30 0.40 -22.19
N ASP A 246 10.28 -0.92 -22.03
CA ASP A 246 9.03 -1.70 -22.09
C ASP A 246 8.15 -1.41 -20.86
N THR A 247 8.75 -1.10 -19.70
CA THR A 247 8.03 -0.62 -18.52
C THR A 247 7.35 0.72 -18.78
N LEU A 248 8.08 1.71 -19.29
CA LEU A 248 7.53 3.04 -19.50
C LEU A 248 6.39 2.99 -20.52
N ALA A 249 6.57 2.22 -21.59
CA ALA A 249 5.54 2.03 -22.61
C ALA A 249 4.31 1.31 -22.06
N PHE A 250 4.48 0.29 -21.21
CA PHE A 250 3.36 -0.38 -20.56
C PHE A 250 2.60 0.55 -19.61
N VAL A 251 3.33 1.31 -18.78
CA VAL A 251 2.71 2.24 -17.81
C VAL A 251 1.94 3.34 -18.54
N GLU A 252 2.49 3.90 -19.61
CA GLU A 252 1.79 4.88 -20.45
C GLU A 252 0.48 4.32 -21.02
N MET A 253 0.53 3.12 -21.59
CA MET A 253 -0.64 2.43 -22.13
C MET A 253 -1.69 2.16 -21.04
N ALA A 254 -1.27 1.60 -19.90
CA ALA A 254 -2.18 1.24 -18.82
C ALA A 254 -2.82 2.48 -18.17
N ILE A 255 -2.11 3.62 -18.09
CA ILE A 255 -2.71 4.90 -17.69
C ILE A 255 -3.82 5.29 -18.69
N GLY A 256 -3.57 5.17 -19.99
CA GLY A 256 -4.56 5.47 -21.03
C GLY A 256 -5.84 4.66 -20.89
N GLU A 257 -5.72 3.34 -20.75
CA GLU A 257 -6.85 2.41 -20.55
C GLU A 257 -7.59 2.66 -19.22
N THR A 258 -6.85 3.00 -18.15
CA THR A 258 -7.47 3.26 -16.84
C THR A 258 -8.29 4.54 -16.83
N VAL A 259 -7.83 5.58 -17.53
CA VAL A 259 -8.50 6.89 -17.56
C VAL A 259 -9.74 6.90 -18.46
N ALA A 260 -9.81 6.00 -19.44
CA ALA A 260 -10.95 5.85 -20.36
C ALA A 260 -12.24 5.41 -19.65
#